data_AF-A0AAD6K6M9-F1
#
_entry.id   AF-A0AAD6K6M9-F1
#
_cell.length_a   1.000
_cell.length_b   1.000
_cell.length_c   1.000
_cell.angle_alpha   90.00
_cell.angle_beta   90.00
_cell.angle_gamma   90.00
#
_symmetry.space_group_name_H-M   'P 1'
#
loop_
_entity.id
_entity.type
_entity.pdbx_description
1 polymer ?
#
loop_
_entity_poly.entity_id
_entity_poly.type
_entity_poly.pdbx_seq_one_letter_code
_entity_poly.pdbx_strand_id
1 'polypeptide(L)'
;MAVKREMRDESGAMNGWDLNSVDPCTWTMIGCSLEGFVISLEMASVGLSGILSPSIGNLTHLRTMLLQNNYISGPIPEEIGKLSELQTLDLSGNQFGGGIPSSLGFLTHLSYLRLSKNNLSGQIPRLVANLTGLSFLDLSFNNLSGPTPKILAKGYSITGNSYLCTSSHAQNCMGISKPVNETVSSERASSHHRWVLSVAIGISSIFVISIMLLVCSVHWYRSRLLFTSYVQQDYEFDIDHLKRFSFRELQIATNNFSPRNILGQGGYGVVYKGCLPNKTFIAVKRLKDPNFNGEVQFQTEVEMIGLALHRNLLSLYGFCMTPDERLLVYPYMPNGSVADRLRDAGNGQIKNGMILDWVRTLHGEKRLEVLVDRELKGCFDASELEKAVELALKCTQSHPNLRPKMSEVMKVLEGIVGQSAMEESQGAPNISEVRAYSFSRHYSDVHEESSIIIEAMELSGPR
;
A
#
# COMPACT_ATOMS: atom_id res chain seq x y z
N MET A 1 13.37 4.16 -17.53
CA MET A 1 13.27 3.72 -18.94
C MET A 1 13.42 2.21 -19.13
N ALA A 2 14.59 1.61 -18.90
CA ALA A 2 14.80 0.16 -19.13
C ALA A 2 13.90 -0.75 -18.27
N VAL A 3 13.57 -0.33 -17.05
CA VAL A 3 12.66 -1.04 -16.13
C VAL A 3 11.29 -1.28 -16.78
N LYS A 4 10.68 -0.25 -17.39
CA LYS A 4 9.38 -0.34 -18.07
C LYS A 4 9.40 -1.25 -19.30
N ARG A 5 10.56 -1.42 -19.95
CA ARG A 5 10.66 -2.26 -21.16
C ARG A 5 10.66 -3.75 -20.82
N GLU A 6 11.30 -4.11 -19.71
CA GLU A 6 11.46 -5.50 -19.28
C GLU A 6 10.28 -5.98 -18.42
N MET A 7 9.58 -5.06 -17.76
CA MET A 7 8.33 -5.35 -17.07
C MET A 7 7.14 -5.32 -18.03
N ARG A 8 6.22 -6.26 -17.82
CA ARG A 8 4.93 -6.31 -18.51
C ARG A 8 3.84 -5.82 -17.58
N ASP A 9 2.98 -4.98 -18.11
CA ASP A 9 1.92 -4.28 -17.38
C ASP A 9 0.60 -4.47 -18.12
N GLU A 10 -0.11 -5.54 -17.78
CA GLU A 10 -1.41 -5.84 -18.38
C GLU A 10 -2.55 -5.00 -17.78
N SER A 11 -2.34 -4.44 -16.58
CA SER A 11 -3.31 -3.61 -15.87
C SER A 11 -3.24 -2.12 -16.24
N GLY A 12 -2.19 -1.71 -16.95
CA GLY A 12 -1.98 -0.32 -17.37
C GLY A 12 -1.50 0.60 -16.25
N ALA A 13 -0.93 0.06 -15.17
CA ALA A 13 -0.42 0.81 -14.03
C ALA A 13 0.72 1.79 -14.40
N MET A 14 1.50 1.45 -15.41
CA MET A 14 2.59 2.24 -15.99
C MET A 14 2.16 3.02 -17.25
N ASN A 15 0.87 3.14 -17.56
CA ASN A 15 0.40 3.89 -18.73
C ASN A 15 0.87 5.36 -18.73
N GLY A 16 0.95 5.98 -17.55
CA GLY A 16 1.43 7.36 -17.38
C GLY A 16 2.95 7.54 -17.54
N TRP A 17 3.71 6.46 -17.71
CA TRP A 17 5.16 6.54 -17.90
C TRP A 17 5.48 6.82 -19.36
N ASP A 18 5.41 8.08 -19.76
CA ASP A 18 5.79 8.48 -21.10
C ASP A 18 7.32 8.33 -21.28
N LEU A 19 7.73 7.44 -22.19
CA LEU A 19 9.13 7.21 -22.54
C LEU A 19 9.78 8.43 -23.20
N ASN A 20 8.98 9.37 -23.69
CA ASN A 20 9.42 10.64 -24.27
C ASN A 20 9.34 11.81 -23.28
N SER A 21 8.74 11.62 -22.10
CA SER A 21 8.74 12.63 -21.04
C SER A 21 10.14 12.77 -20.46
N VAL A 22 10.56 14.02 -20.27
CA VAL A 22 11.87 14.38 -19.71
C VAL A 22 11.90 14.20 -18.18
N ASP A 23 10.74 14.21 -17.54
CA ASP A 23 10.63 14.17 -16.08
C ASP A 23 9.92 12.89 -15.58
N PRO A 24 10.64 11.92 -15.00
CA PRO A 24 10.04 10.73 -14.42
C PRO A 24 9.25 11.01 -13.13
N CYS A 25 9.34 12.22 -12.56
CA CYS A 25 8.62 12.60 -11.35
C CYS A 25 7.13 12.89 -11.58
N THR A 26 6.69 12.98 -12.84
CA THR A 26 5.27 13.09 -13.18
C THR A 26 4.61 11.73 -13.35
N TRP A 27 5.37 10.64 -13.23
CA TRP A 27 4.88 9.29 -13.47
C TRP A 27 4.16 8.75 -12.25
N THR A 28 3.10 7.98 -12.50
CA THR A 28 2.38 7.25 -11.45
C THR A 28 3.35 6.34 -10.70
N MET A 29 3.20 6.29 -9.37
CA MET A 29 3.95 5.36 -8.49
C MET A 29 5.47 5.61 -8.46
N ILE A 30 5.93 6.76 -8.94
CA ILE A 30 7.29 7.27 -8.78
C ILE A 30 7.27 8.42 -7.78
N GLY A 31 8.02 8.31 -6.69
CA GLY A 31 8.27 9.43 -5.79
C GLY A 31 9.61 10.10 -6.10
N CYS A 32 9.62 11.42 -6.04
CA CYS A 32 10.82 12.23 -6.26
C CYS A 32 11.13 13.16 -5.10
N SER A 33 12.42 13.48 -4.95
CA SER A 33 12.88 14.54 -4.05
C SER A 33 12.54 15.94 -4.60
N LEU A 34 12.71 16.97 -3.77
CA LEU A 34 12.53 18.37 -4.17
C LEU A 34 13.49 18.78 -5.30
N GLU A 35 14.65 18.12 -5.38
CA GLU A 35 15.68 18.30 -6.40
C GLU A 35 15.38 17.53 -7.69
N GLY A 36 14.30 16.76 -7.75
CA GLY A 36 13.88 16.01 -8.94
C GLY A 36 14.55 14.65 -9.12
N PHE A 37 15.19 14.10 -8.09
CA PHE A 37 15.72 12.74 -8.13
C PHE A 37 14.64 11.72 -7.81
N VAL A 38 14.61 10.60 -8.53
CA VAL A 38 13.73 9.47 -8.20
C VAL A 38 14.20 8.83 -6.90
N ILE A 39 13.37 8.91 -5.86
CA ILE A 39 13.66 8.39 -4.52
C ILE A 39 12.76 7.21 -4.11
N SER A 40 11.58 7.04 -4.74
CA SER A 40 10.73 5.89 -4.49
C SER A 40 10.11 5.28 -5.74
N LEU A 41 9.97 3.95 -5.70
CA LEU A 41 9.22 3.14 -6.66
C LEU A 41 8.16 2.37 -5.87
N GLU A 42 6.88 2.69 -6.05
CA GLU A 42 5.78 2.23 -5.19
C GLU A 42 4.70 1.52 -6.01
N MET A 43 5.06 0.37 -6.58
CA MET A 43 4.22 -0.43 -7.49
C MET A 43 3.82 -1.75 -6.84
N ALA A 44 3.25 -1.69 -5.64
CA ALA A 44 2.76 -2.86 -4.94
C ALA A 44 1.40 -3.31 -5.49
N SER A 45 1.20 -4.62 -5.66
CA SER A 45 -0.12 -5.22 -5.98
C SER A 45 -0.78 -4.71 -7.27
N VAL A 46 0.01 -4.27 -8.26
CA VAL A 46 -0.51 -3.73 -9.53
C VAL A 46 -0.56 -4.76 -10.66
N GLY A 47 -0.16 -6.01 -10.41
CA GLY A 47 -0.21 -7.09 -11.40
C GLY A 47 0.94 -7.05 -12.41
N LEU A 48 2.08 -6.45 -12.06
CA LEU A 48 3.26 -6.42 -12.92
C LEU A 48 3.83 -7.83 -13.13
N SER A 49 4.30 -8.12 -14.34
CA SER A 49 4.99 -9.38 -14.66
C SER A 49 6.27 -9.13 -15.46
N GLY A 50 6.99 -10.17 -15.88
CA GLY A 50 8.27 -10.02 -16.58
C GLY A 50 9.47 -10.12 -15.65
N ILE A 51 10.54 -9.35 -15.91
CA ILE A 51 11.78 -9.37 -15.11
C ILE A 51 12.16 -7.97 -14.62
N LEU A 52 12.86 -7.91 -13.49
CA LEU A 52 13.44 -6.66 -13.00
C LEU A 52 14.76 -6.38 -13.73
N SER A 53 14.82 -5.29 -14.49
CA SER A 53 16.00 -4.93 -15.28
C SER A 53 17.21 -4.56 -14.38
N PRO A 54 18.43 -5.04 -14.69
CA PRO A 54 19.68 -4.60 -14.04
C PRO A 54 19.91 -3.09 -14.04
N SER A 55 19.33 -2.37 -15.01
CA SER A 55 19.40 -0.91 -15.09
C SER A 55 18.74 -0.20 -13.90
N ILE A 56 17.99 -0.92 -13.06
CA ILE A 56 17.46 -0.40 -11.80
C ILE A 56 18.56 0.18 -10.90
N GLY A 57 19.78 -0.38 -10.96
CA GLY A 57 20.94 0.09 -10.22
C GLY A 57 21.43 1.49 -10.61
N ASN A 58 20.89 2.09 -11.67
CA ASN A 58 21.22 3.46 -12.07
C ASN A 58 20.43 4.52 -11.27
N LEU A 59 19.42 4.14 -10.51
CA LEU A 59 18.63 5.06 -9.68
C LEU A 59 19.35 5.31 -8.33
N THR A 60 20.55 5.89 -8.36
CA THR A 60 21.46 5.94 -7.19
C THR A 60 20.91 6.65 -5.94
N HIS A 61 19.90 7.50 -6.10
CA HIS A 61 19.20 8.20 -5.01
C HIS A 61 17.96 7.46 -4.50
N LEU A 62 17.68 6.25 -4.99
CA LEU A 62 16.51 5.49 -4.59
C LEU A 62 16.62 5.07 -3.12
N ARG A 63 15.58 5.39 -2.35
CA ARG A 63 15.44 5.12 -0.91
C ARG A 63 14.42 4.01 -0.64
N THR A 64 13.36 3.98 -1.44
CA THR A 64 12.25 3.05 -1.24
C THR A 64 11.93 2.31 -2.54
N MET A 65 11.91 0.98 -2.48
CA MET A 65 11.47 0.13 -3.59
C MET A 65 10.45 -0.89 -3.08
N LEU A 66 9.19 -0.68 -3.43
CA LEU A 66 8.04 -1.51 -3.07
C LEU A 66 7.46 -2.12 -4.34
N LEU A 67 7.76 -3.40 -4.58
CA LEU A 67 7.29 -4.17 -5.73
C LEU A 67 6.54 -5.44 -5.30
N GLN A 68 6.08 -5.49 -4.05
CA GLN A 68 5.46 -6.68 -3.48
C GLN A 68 4.12 -7.06 -4.13
N ASN A 69 3.77 -8.34 -4.03
CA ASN A 69 2.52 -8.92 -4.54
C ASN A 69 2.29 -8.70 -6.04
N ASN A 70 3.33 -8.91 -6.84
CA ASN A 70 3.26 -8.91 -8.30
C ASN A 70 3.62 -10.30 -8.85
N TYR A 71 3.71 -10.42 -10.16
CA TYR A 71 4.11 -11.63 -10.88
C TYR A 71 5.52 -11.50 -11.49
N ILE A 72 6.41 -10.72 -10.87
CA ILE A 72 7.77 -10.48 -11.38
C ILE A 72 8.61 -11.74 -11.16
N SER A 73 9.33 -12.15 -12.19
CA SER A 73 10.11 -13.38 -12.26
C SER A 73 11.59 -13.13 -12.56
N GLY A 74 12.38 -14.21 -12.67
CA GLY A 74 13.81 -14.11 -12.92
C GLY A 74 14.63 -13.86 -11.64
N PRO A 75 15.96 -13.66 -11.76
CA PRO A 75 16.80 -13.38 -10.61
C PRO A 75 16.64 -11.94 -10.12
N ILE A 76 16.93 -11.71 -8.84
CA ILE A 76 17.14 -10.36 -8.31
C ILE A 76 18.47 -9.84 -8.89
N PRO A 77 18.51 -8.68 -9.60
CA PRO A 77 19.74 -8.16 -10.18
C PRO A 77 20.79 -7.80 -9.12
N GLU A 78 22.06 -8.12 -9.37
CA GLU A 78 23.15 -7.76 -8.46
C GLU A 78 23.35 -6.25 -8.35
N GLU A 79 22.95 -5.50 -9.38
CA GLU A 79 23.06 -4.05 -9.48
C GLU A 79 22.22 -3.31 -8.44
N ILE A 80 21.23 -3.95 -7.81
CA ILE A 80 20.51 -3.35 -6.66
C ILE A 80 21.50 -3.00 -5.55
N GLY A 81 22.59 -3.75 -5.40
CA GLY A 81 23.66 -3.44 -4.44
C GLY A 81 24.40 -2.11 -4.68
N LYS A 82 24.14 -1.42 -5.80
CA LYS A 82 24.68 -0.07 -6.09
C LYS A 82 23.84 1.06 -5.48
N LEU A 83 22.63 0.77 -5.01
CA LEU A 83 21.67 1.77 -4.52
C LEU A 83 21.99 2.19 -3.07
N SER A 84 23.09 2.91 -2.86
CA SER A 84 23.64 3.20 -1.53
C SER A 84 22.71 3.96 -0.58
N GLU A 85 21.70 4.67 -1.10
CA GLU A 85 20.68 5.37 -0.31
C GLU A 85 19.46 4.50 0.03
N LEU A 86 19.38 3.25 -0.44
CA LEU A 86 18.22 2.39 -0.26
C LEU A 86 18.02 2.03 1.21
N GLN A 87 16.84 2.35 1.74
CA GLN A 87 16.42 2.13 3.12
C GLN A 87 15.39 1.00 3.21
N THR A 88 14.51 0.91 2.23
CA THR A 88 13.40 -0.06 2.20
C THR A 88 13.37 -0.79 0.86
N LEU A 89 13.46 -2.11 0.92
CA LEU A 89 13.33 -3.02 -0.24
C LEU A 89 12.33 -4.12 0.08
N ASP A 90 11.17 -4.09 -0.59
CA ASP A 90 10.16 -5.13 -0.52
C ASP A 90 9.89 -5.71 -1.91
N LEU A 91 10.32 -6.97 -2.09
CA LEU A 91 10.10 -7.78 -3.29
C LEU A 91 9.23 -9.01 -2.97
N SER A 92 8.56 -9.03 -1.81
CA SER A 92 7.82 -10.19 -1.33
C SER A 92 6.61 -10.54 -2.20
N GLY A 93 6.20 -11.81 -2.21
CA GLY A 93 5.00 -12.25 -2.94
C GLY A 93 5.15 -12.11 -4.46
N ASN A 94 6.33 -12.44 -4.99
CA ASN A 94 6.63 -12.46 -6.42
C ASN A 94 7.07 -13.87 -6.86
N GLN A 95 7.64 -13.98 -8.06
CA GLN A 95 8.17 -15.22 -8.65
C GLN A 95 9.70 -15.15 -8.82
N PHE A 96 10.40 -14.33 -8.02
CA PHE A 96 11.86 -14.22 -8.10
C PHE A 96 12.53 -15.56 -7.80
N GLY A 97 13.50 -15.94 -8.63
CA GLY A 97 14.28 -17.17 -8.51
C GLY A 97 15.78 -16.90 -8.37
N GLY A 98 16.59 -17.95 -8.47
CA GLY A 98 18.04 -17.83 -8.29
C GLY A 98 18.45 -17.57 -6.84
N GLY A 99 19.70 -17.14 -6.62
CA GLY A 99 20.23 -16.83 -5.28
C GLY A 99 19.94 -15.41 -4.82
N ILE A 100 19.94 -15.19 -3.51
CA ILE A 100 19.96 -13.82 -2.95
C ILE A 100 21.32 -13.19 -3.33
N PRO A 101 21.35 -12.05 -4.03
CA PRO A 101 22.60 -11.41 -4.41
C PRO A 101 23.41 -11.00 -3.17
N SER A 102 24.68 -11.38 -3.12
CA SER A 102 25.55 -11.00 -2.02
C SER A 102 25.79 -9.49 -1.95
N SER A 103 25.63 -8.80 -3.08
CA SER A 103 25.74 -7.34 -3.24
C SER A 103 24.70 -6.56 -2.43
N LEU A 104 23.56 -7.17 -2.07
CA LEU A 104 22.59 -6.55 -1.14
C LEU A 104 23.24 -6.25 0.22
N GLY A 105 24.28 -7.00 0.60
CA GLY A 105 25.06 -6.75 1.81
C GLY A 105 25.92 -5.47 1.79
N PHE A 106 25.96 -4.74 0.66
CA PHE A 106 26.62 -3.43 0.57
C PHE A 106 25.69 -2.25 0.89
N LEU A 107 24.38 -2.51 1.04
CA LEU A 107 23.37 -1.48 1.30
C LEU A 107 23.35 -1.10 2.78
N THR A 108 24.28 -0.26 3.20
CA THR A 108 24.50 0.07 4.62
C THR A 108 23.37 0.88 5.27
N HIS A 109 22.55 1.57 4.48
CA HIS A 109 21.37 2.31 4.95
C HIS A 109 20.09 1.46 4.97
N LEU A 110 20.15 0.21 4.49
CA LEU A 110 18.98 -0.65 4.39
C LEU A 110 18.51 -1.04 5.80
N SER A 111 17.30 -0.62 6.16
CA SER A 111 16.64 -0.93 7.43
C SER A 111 15.61 -2.05 7.27
N TYR A 112 15.01 -2.16 6.08
CA TYR A 112 13.92 -3.09 5.82
C TYR A 112 14.15 -3.90 4.54
N LEU A 113 14.24 -5.22 4.67
CA LEU A 113 14.41 -6.14 3.55
C LEU A 113 13.41 -7.30 3.62
N ARG A 114 12.47 -7.35 2.67
CA ARG A 114 11.55 -8.47 2.50
C ARG A 114 11.71 -9.12 1.13
N LEU A 115 12.02 -10.41 1.16
CA LEU A 115 12.11 -11.28 0.00
C LEU A 115 11.20 -12.50 0.13
N SER A 116 10.29 -12.50 1.12
CA SER A 116 9.46 -13.66 1.43
C SER A 116 8.46 -14.02 0.33
N LYS A 117 7.99 -15.27 0.33
CA LYS A 117 7.04 -15.79 -0.67
C LYS A 117 7.53 -15.58 -2.11
N ASN A 118 8.74 -16.05 -2.38
CA ASN A 118 9.35 -16.10 -3.71
C ASN A 118 9.86 -17.54 -3.96
N ASN A 119 10.57 -17.74 -5.07
CA ASN A 119 11.20 -19.01 -5.44
C ASN A 119 12.75 -18.94 -5.30
N LEU A 120 13.26 -18.12 -4.38
CA LEU A 120 14.69 -17.94 -4.16
C LEU A 120 15.33 -19.22 -3.61
N SER A 121 16.56 -19.49 -3.99
CA SER A 121 17.26 -20.74 -3.72
C SER A 121 18.73 -20.50 -3.32
N GLY A 122 19.41 -21.55 -2.85
CA GLY A 122 20.79 -21.43 -2.41
C GLY A 122 20.92 -20.84 -1.00
N GLN A 123 22.15 -20.47 -0.63
CA GLN A 123 22.49 -20.05 0.75
C GLN A 123 22.13 -18.60 1.03
N ILE A 124 21.81 -18.30 2.29
CA ILE A 124 21.71 -16.93 2.78
C ILE A 124 23.12 -16.30 2.78
N PRO A 125 23.39 -15.24 2.00
CA PRO A 125 24.72 -14.63 1.96
C PRO A 125 25.10 -14.06 3.32
N ARG A 126 26.33 -14.35 3.77
CA ARG A 126 26.85 -13.82 5.04
C ARG A 126 26.87 -12.29 5.08
N LEU A 127 27.10 -11.64 3.94
CA LEU A 127 27.09 -10.18 3.85
C LEU A 127 25.70 -9.61 4.17
N VAL A 128 24.63 -10.23 3.69
CA VAL A 128 23.25 -9.82 3.99
C VAL A 128 22.91 -10.12 5.46
N ALA A 129 23.28 -11.30 5.96
CA ALA A 129 23.05 -11.66 7.36
C ALA A 129 23.77 -10.75 8.36
N ASN A 130 24.90 -10.17 7.97
CA ASN A 130 25.73 -9.29 8.79
C ASN A 130 25.42 -7.79 8.63
N LEU A 131 24.38 -7.41 7.87
CA LEU A 131 23.98 -6.00 7.76
C LEU A 131 23.51 -5.47 9.12
N THR A 132 24.30 -4.57 9.72
CA THR A 132 24.04 -4.02 11.06
C THR A 132 22.94 -2.96 11.09
N GLY A 133 22.69 -2.29 9.96
CA GLY A 133 21.62 -1.30 9.82
C GLY A 133 20.22 -1.91 9.67
N LEU A 134 20.14 -3.22 9.42
CA LEU A 134 18.89 -3.89 9.09
C LEU A 134 18.06 -4.14 10.35
N SER A 135 16.92 -3.46 10.45
CA SER A 135 15.95 -3.65 11.53
C SER A 135 15.14 -4.93 11.31
N PHE A 136 14.75 -5.18 10.06
CA PHE A 136 13.88 -6.31 9.70
C PHE A 136 14.35 -7.05 8.45
N LEU A 137 14.42 -8.38 8.54
CA LEU A 137 14.78 -9.29 7.44
C LEU A 137 13.76 -10.44 7.30
N ASP A 138 12.97 -10.43 6.24
CA ASP A 138 12.03 -11.53 5.95
C ASP A 138 12.45 -12.30 4.70
N LEU A 139 12.93 -13.52 4.90
CA LEU A 139 13.29 -14.49 3.87
C LEU A 139 12.37 -15.71 3.87
N SER A 140 11.24 -15.64 4.59
CA SER A 140 10.35 -16.78 4.78
C SER A 140 9.68 -17.26 3.48
N PHE A 141 9.27 -18.52 3.45
CA PHE A 141 8.57 -19.12 2.31
C PHE A 141 9.33 -18.97 0.98
N ASN A 142 10.58 -19.41 0.97
CA ASN A 142 11.43 -19.55 -0.21
C ASN A 142 11.98 -20.99 -0.28
N ASN A 143 12.88 -21.24 -1.22
CA ASN A 143 13.57 -22.52 -1.40
C ASN A 143 15.06 -22.45 -0.96
N LEU A 144 15.36 -21.63 0.05
CA LEU A 144 16.73 -21.42 0.54
C LEU A 144 17.29 -22.69 1.20
N SER A 145 18.59 -22.90 1.05
CA SER A 145 19.27 -24.11 1.46
C SER A 145 20.63 -23.86 2.13
N GLY A 146 21.11 -24.85 2.88
CA GLY A 146 22.43 -24.80 3.53
C GLY A 146 22.40 -24.25 4.96
N PRO A 147 23.56 -23.93 5.54
CA PRO A 147 23.66 -23.54 6.94
C PRO A 147 23.08 -22.15 7.18
N THR A 148 22.26 -22.00 8.23
CA THR A 148 21.73 -20.69 8.64
C THR A 148 22.87 -19.85 9.26
N PRO A 149 23.28 -18.73 8.63
CA PRO A 149 24.27 -17.82 9.23
C PRO A 149 23.67 -17.11 10.45
N LYS A 150 24.53 -16.54 11.30
CA LYS A 150 24.07 -15.66 12.38
C LYS A 150 23.53 -14.36 11.77
N ILE A 151 22.21 -14.20 11.79
CA ILE A 151 21.53 -12.99 11.33
C ILE A 151 21.62 -11.93 12.45
N LEU A 152 22.07 -10.73 12.10
CA LEU A 152 22.23 -9.60 13.03
C LEU A 152 21.00 -8.71 13.13
N ALA A 153 20.06 -8.80 12.19
CA ALA A 153 18.83 -8.02 12.20
C ALA A 153 18.00 -8.28 13.46
N LYS A 154 17.33 -7.23 13.98
CA LYS A 154 16.56 -7.31 15.23
C LYS A 154 15.34 -8.22 15.09
N GLY A 155 14.57 -8.02 14.02
CA GLY A 155 13.50 -8.92 13.61
C GLY A 155 13.92 -9.67 12.36
N TYR A 156 13.79 -11.01 12.36
CA TYR A 156 13.97 -11.77 11.13
C TYR A 156 13.08 -13.01 11.07
N SER A 157 12.71 -13.40 9.86
CA SER A 157 12.00 -14.65 9.60
C SER A 157 12.64 -15.41 8.45
N ILE A 158 12.94 -16.68 8.69
CA ILE A 158 13.46 -17.63 7.69
C ILE A 158 12.56 -18.87 7.58
N THR A 159 11.36 -18.80 8.16
CA THR A 159 10.42 -19.93 8.23
C THR A 159 9.98 -20.38 6.84
N GLY A 160 9.51 -21.62 6.70
CA GLY A 160 9.05 -22.12 5.40
C GLY A 160 10.15 -22.40 4.36
N ASN A 161 11.43 -22.30 4.72
CA ASN A 161 12.56 -22.78 3.90
C ASN A 161 12.97 -24.19 4.35
N SER A 162 12.54 -25.22 3.62
CA SER A 162 12.69 -26.63 4.04
C SER A 162 14.14 -27.14 4.03
N TYR A 163 15.06 -26.46 3.35
CA TYR A 163 16.45 -26.92 3.16
C TYR A 163 17.47 -26.16 4.02
N LEU A 164 17.03 -25.29 4.94
CA LEU A 164 17.93 -24.60 5.88
C LEU A 164 18.27 -25.49 7.08
N CYS A 165 19.56 -25.61 7.38
CA CYS A 165 20.06 -26.33 8.55
C CYS A 165 20.19 -25.38 9.76
N THR A 166 19.46 -25.63 10.85
CA THR A 166 19.73 -24.99 12.14
C THR A 166 20.94 -25.65 12.83
N SER A 167 21.70 -24.86 13.58
CA SER A 167 23.05 -25.16 14.08
C SER A 167 23.19 -26.39 15.00
N SER A 168 22.13 -27.14 15.31
CA SER A 168 22.21 -28.37 16.11
C SER A 168 22.69 -29.61 15.33
N HIS A 169 22.69 -29.58 13.99
CA HIS A 169 23.19 -30.69 13.15
C HIS A 169 24.10 -30.21 12.00
N ALA A 170 25.11 -29.40 12.32
CA ALA A 170 26.12 -28.95 11.36
C ALA A 170 26.96 -30.10 10.73
N GLN A 171 26.90 -31.32 11.28
CA GLN A 171 27.66 -32.47 10.80
C GLN A 171 27.06 -33.20 9.58
N ASN A 172 25.80 -32.97 9.23
CA ASN A 172 25.16 -33.62 8.07
C ASN A 172 24.90 -32.71 6.87
N CYS A 173 25.35 -31.44 6.89
CA CYS A 173 25.14 -30.50 5.79
C CYS A 173 26.33 -30.42 4.80
N MET A 174 27.25 -31.38 4.84
CA MET A 174 28.21 -31.66 3.76
C MET A 174 27.92 -33.02 3.14
N GLY A 175 27.72 -33.03 1.83
CA GLY A 175 27.20 -34.16 1.07
C GLY A 175 27.96 -35.46 1.30
N ILE A 176 27.20 -36.53 1.57
CA ILE A 176 27.69 -37.89 1.37
C ILE A 176 27.75 -38.11 -0.15
N SER A 177 28.96 -38.11 -0.68
CA SER A 177 29.30 -38.75 -1.95
C SER A 177 28.77 -40.18 -1.94
N LYS A 178 27.98 -40.55 -2.96
CA LYS A 178 27.59 -41.95 -3.23
C LYS A 178 28.81 -42.87 -3.25
N PRO A 179 28.66 -44.10 -2.76
CA PRO A 179 29.17 -45.28 -3.48
C PRO A 179 28.00 -46.23 -3.80
N VAL A 180 27.84 -46.59 -5.08
CA VAL A 180 28.28 -47.85 -5.72
C VAL A 180 27.15 -48.87 -5.76
N ASN A 181 26.96 -49.39 -6.97
CA ASN A 181 25.99 -50.38 -7.41
C ASN A 181 26.04 -51.67 -6.60
N GLU A 182 24.88 -52.26 -6.34
CA GLU A 182 24.71 -53.71 -6.44
C GLU A 182 23.47 -54.04 -7.25
N THR A 183 23.72 -54.57 -8.44
CA THR A 183 22.78 -55.32 -9.25
C THR A 183 22.54 -56.68 -8.60
N VAL A 184 21.27 -57.02 -8.34
CA VAL A 184 20.88 -58.43 -8.14
C VAL A 184 19.76 -58.78 -9.11
N SER A 185 19.98 -59.94 -9.71
CA SER A 185 19.35 -60.66 -10.81
C SER A 185 17.82 -60.71 -10.87
N SER A 186 17.36 -60.67 -12.12
CA SER A 186 16.02 -61.06 -12.59
C SER A 186 15.85 -62.58 -12.55
N GLU A 187 14.77 -63.05 -11.91
CA GLU A 187 14.15 -64.34 -12.25
C GLU A 187 12.74 -64.12 -12.79
N ARG A 188 12.47 -64.78 -13.92
CA ARG A 188 11.17 -64.79 -14.62
C ARG A 188 10.20 -65.72 -13.88
N ALA A 189 9.00 -65.22 -13.56
CA ALA A 189 7.87 -66.08 -13.20
C ALA A 189 6.55 -65.60 -13.85
N SER A 190 5.98 -66.51 -14.66
CA SER A 190 4.56 -66.84 -14.89
C SER A 190 3.52 -65.72 -15.20
N SER A 191 2.95 -65.79 -16.39
CA SER A 191 2.09 -64.81 -17.06
C SER A 191 0.58 -64.89 -16.76
N HIS A 192 0.16 -65.06 -15.51
CA HIS A 192 -1.26 -64.89 -15.15
C HIS A 192 -1.53 -64.10 -13.86
N HIS A 193 -0.49 -63.76 -13.08
CA HIS A 193 -0.63 -62.97 -11.85
C HIS A 193 -0.62 -61.44 -12.08
N ARG A 194 -0.26 -60.99 -13.30
CA ARG A 194 -0.02 -59.58 -13.62
C ARG A 194 -1.29 -58.74 -13.77
N TRP A 195 -2.41 -59.33 -14.19
CA TRP A 195 -3.65 -58.57 -14.44
C TRP A 195 -4.43 -58.29 -13.15
N VAL A 196 -4.55 -59.29 -12.27
CA VAL A 196 -5.25 -59.15 -10.97
C VAL A 196 -4.49 -58.23 -10.01
N LEU A 197 -3.15 -58.29 -10.02
CA LEU A 197 -2.32 -57.39 -9.21
C LEU A 197 -2.37 -55.95 -9.74
N SER A 198 -2.45 -55.74 -11.05
CA SER A 198 -2.54 -54.40 -11.67
C SER A 198 -3.87 -53.69 -11.38
N VAL A 199 -4.98 -54.43 -11.31
CA VAL A 199 -6.30 -53.86 -10.98
C VAL A 199 -6.39 -53.53 -9.48
N ALA A 200 -5.86 -54.39 -8.61
CA ALA A 200 -5.81 -54.13 -7.17
C ALA A 200 -4.89 -52.95 -6.82
N ILE A 201 -3.72 -52.84 -7.48
CA ILE A 201 -2.81 -51.70 -7.34
C ILE A 201 -3.47 -50.43 -7.89
N GLY A 202 -4.19 -50.50 -9.01
CA GLY A 202 -4.92 -49.35 -9.56
C GLY A 202 -5.99 -48.79 -8.61
N ILE A 203 -6.80 -49.67 -8.01
CA ILE A 203 -7.86 -49.27 -7.06
C ILE A 203 -7.25 -48.72 -5.77
N SER A 204 -6.18 -49.35 -5.26
CA SER A 204 -5.44 -48.86 -4.09
C SER A 204 -4.79 -47.50 -4.37
N SER A 205 -4.21 -47.31 -5.56
CA SER A 205 -3.57 -46.06 -5.96
C SER A 205 -4.58 -44.92 -6.10
N ILE A 206 -5.76 -45.18 -6.68
CA ILE A 206 -6.83 -44.18 -6.80
C ILE A 206 -7.36 -43.80 -5.41
N PHE A 207 -7.51 -44.76 -4.50
CA PHE A 207 -7.92 -44.48 -3.13
C PHE A 207 -6.88 -43.64 -2.38
N VAL A 208 -5.58 -43.97 -2.52
CA VAL A 208 -4.49 -43.19 -1.93
C VAL A 208 -4.41 -41.78 -2.53
N ILE A 209 -4.59 -41.63 -3.84
CA ILE A 209 -4.62 -40.31 -4.50
C ILE A 209 -5.85 -39.52 -4.04
N SER A 210 -7.01 -40.14 -3.90
CA SER A 210 -8.22 -39.48 -3.39
C SER A 210 -8.04 -39.02 -1.95
N ILE A 211 -7.41 -39.83 -1.09
CA ILE A 211 -7.09 -39.44 0.29
C ILE A 211 -6.04 -38.32 0.28
N MET A 212 -5.01 -38.40 -0.56
CA MET A 212 -4.01 -37.34 -0.71
C MET A 212 -4.64 -36.02 -1.17
N LEU A 213 -5.54 -36.04 -2.15
CA LEU A 213 -6.26 -34.85 -2.61
C LEU A 213 -7.19 -34.30 -1.52
N LEU A 214 -7.83 -35.16 -0.73
CA LEU A 214 -8.68 -34.73 0.38
C LEU A 214 -7.83 -34.15 1.53
N VAL A 215 -6.68 -34.75 1.84
CA VAL A 215 -5.71 -34.20 2.79
C VAL A 215 -5.12 -32.90 2.28
N CYS A 216 -4.77 -32.79 0.99
CA CYS A 216 -4.31 -31.55 0.37
C CYS A 216 -5.40 -30.48 0.32
N SER A 217 -6.66 -30.84 0.11
CA SER A 217 -7.80 -29.91 0.14
C SER A 217 -8.09 -29.45 1.57
N VAL A 218 -8.01 -30.35 2.56
CA VAL A 218 -8.12 -30.02 3.99
C VAL A 218 -6.90 -29.21 4.45
N HIS A 219 -5.71 -29.48 3.95
CA HIS A 219 -4.50 -28.72 4.24
C HIS A 219 -4.52 -27.38 3.50
N TRP A 220 -5.06 -27.29 2.29
CA TRP A 220 -5.27 -26.04 1.57
C TRP A 220 -6.35 -25.20 2.24
N TYR A 221 -7.44 -25.81 2.70
CA TYR A 221 -8.50 -25.16 3.46
C TYR A 221 -8.03 -24.74 4.85
N ARG A 222 -7.30 -25.60 5.58
CA ARG A 222 -6.66 -25.25 6.87
C ARG A 222 -5.54 -24.24 6.70
N SER A 223 -4.73 -24.33 5.65
CA SER A 223 -3.72 -23.31 5.31
C SER A 223 -4.40 -22.02 4.89
N ARG A 224 -5.57 -22.02 4.26
CA ARG A 224 -6.34 -20.82 3.95
C ARG A 224 -6.95 -20.20 5.22
N LEU A 225 -7.45 -21.03 6.14
CA LEU A 225 -7.92 -20.61 7.47
C LEU A 225 -6.76 -20.09 8.36
N LEU A 226 -5.60 -20.76 8.29
CA LEU A 226 -4.38 -20.38 8.99
C LEU A 226 -3.67 -19.20 8.30
N PHE A 227 -3.83 -19.00 6.99
CA PHE A 227 -3.31 -17.85 6.24
C PHE A 227 -4.07 -16.59 6.65
N THR A 228 -5.39 -16.67 6.86
CA THR A 228 -6.14 -15.57 7.47
C THR A 228 -5.73 -15.28 8.91
N SER A 229 -5.17 -16.23 9.67
CA SER A 229 -4.68 -15.99 11.03
C SER A 229 -3.17 -15.70 11.15
N TYR A 230 -2.35 -16.13 10.18
CA TYR A 230 -0.89 -15.96 10.18
C TYR A 230 -0.44 -14.70 9.44
N VAL A 231 -1.32 -14.08 8.63
CA VAL A 231 -1.12 -12.72 8.10
C VAL A 231 -1.23 -11.65 9.20
N GLN A 232 -1.76 -11.99 10.38
CA GLN A 232 -1.99 -11.09 11.51
C GLN A 232 -0.92 -11.18 12.62
N GLN A 233 0.34 -11.43 12.28
CA GLN A 233 1.43 -11.31 13.26
C GLN A 233 2.70 -10.83 12.58
N ASP A 234 3.18 -9.67 13.05
CA ASP A 234 4.45 -9.01 12.69
C ASP A 234 4.47 -8.25 11.35
N TYR A 235 3.66 -7.19 11.27
CA TYR A 235 3.96 -6.04 10.40
C TYR A 235 4.41 -4.85 11.26
N GLU A 236 5.73 -4.70 11.35
CA GLU A 236 6.37 -3.47 11.78
C GLU A 236 6.29 -2.48 10.59
N PHE A 237 5.28 -1.61 10.63
CA PHE A 237 5.07 -0.51 9.69
C PHE A 237 6.00 0.65 10.05
N ASP A 238 6.87 1.04 9.13
CA ASP A 238 7.55 2.34 9.17
C ASP A 238 7.04 3.15 7.97
N ILE A 239 6.03 3.98 8.21
CA ILE A 239 5.58 5.02 7.27
C ILE A 239 6.35 6.28 7.68
N ASP A 240 7.26 6.72 6.82
CA ASP A 240 8.34 7.70 7.07
C ASP A 240 7.89 9.10 7.57
N HIS A 241 6.58 9.33 7.74
CA HIS A 241 5.98 10.57 8.25
C HIS A 241 4.98 10.37 9.41
N LEU A 242 4.63 9.12 9.74
CA LEU A 242 3.65 8.79 10.77
C LEU A 242 4.35 8.31 12.04
N LYS A 243 4.14 9.03 13.14
CA LYS A 243 4.67 8.62 14.44
C LYS A 243 3.88 7.43 14.98
N ARG A 244 4.57 6.33 15.30
CA ARG A 244 3.97 5.24 16.09
C ARG A 244 3.95 5.61 17.57
N PHE A 245 2.75 5.80 18.10
CA PHE A 245 2.53 6.10 19.52
C PHE A 245 2.36 4.82 20.33
N SER A 246 2.86 4.81 21.57
CA SER A 246 2.48 3.76 22.51
C SER A 246 1.08 4.04 23.07
N PHE A 247 0.32 2.98 23.38
CA PHE A 247 -1.00 3.13 24.00
C PHE A 247 -0.92 3.94 25.31
N ARG A 248 0.13 3.71 26.10
CA ARG A 248 0.39 4.44 27.36
C ARG A 248 0.60 5.93 27.13
N GLU A 249 1.32 6.32 26.08
CA GLU A 249 1.53 7.73 25.72
C GLU A 249 0.20 8.42 25.40
N LEU A 250 -0.66 7.78 24.60
CA LEU A 250 -1.97 8.33 24.25
C LEU A 250 -2.95 8.32 25.43
N GLN A 251 -2.89 7.32 26.31
CA GLN A 251 -3.64 7.32 27.57
C GLN A 251 -3.26 8.52 28.44
N ILE A 252 -1.96 8.80 28.60
CA ILE A 252 -1.51 9.95 29.38
C ILE A 252 -1.97 11.25 28.71
N ALA A 253 -1.75 11.37 27.38
CA ALA A 253 -2.09 12.57 26.63
C ALA A 253 -3.58 12.91 26.67
N THR A 254 -4.44 11.90 26.70
CA THR A 254 -5.92 12.05 26.70
C THR A 254 -6.54 12.04 28.10
N ASN A 255 -5.74 12.02 29.16
CA ASN A 255 -6.18 11.85 30.55
C ASN A 255 -7.05 10.59 30.72
N ASN A 256 -6.49 9.45 30.33
CA ASN A 256 -7.11 8.13 30.29
C ASN A 256 -8.42 8.10 29.49
N PHE A 257 -8.42 8.69 28.29
CA PHE A 257 -9.59 8.80 27.41
C PHE A 257 -10.82 9.36 28.14
N SER A 258 -10.63 10.44 28.92
CA SER A 258 -11.69 11.05 29.72
C SER A 258 -12.86 11.53 28.84
N PRO A 259 -14.12 11.29 29.23
CA PRO A 259 -15.29 11.82 28.52
C PRO A 259 -15.28 13.35 28.37
N ARG A 260 -14.60 14.07 29.27
CA ARG A 260 -14.44 15.54 29.21
C ARG A 260 -13.61 16.01 28.02
N ASN A 261 -12.84 15.12 27.41
CA ASN A 261 -11.99 15.41 26.27
C ASN A 261 -12.62 14.98 24.94
N ILE A 262 -13.88 14.52 24.90
CA ILE A 262 -14.51 14.09 23.65
C ILE A 262 -14.72 15.30 22.73
N LEU A 263 -14.16 15.23 21.53
CA LEU A 263 -14.36 16.20 20.45
C LEU A 263 -15.53 15.79 19.54
N GLY A 264 -15.75 14.48 19.37
CA GLY A 264 -16.83 13.95 18.55
C GLY A 264 -17.00 12.45 18.72
N GLN A 265 -18.20 11.95 18.41
CA GLN A 265 -18.54 10.52 18.48
C GLN A 265 -19.38 10.12 17.27
N GLY A 266 -18.99 9.03 16.61
CA GLY A 266 -19.67 8.52 15.42
C GLY A 266 -19.89 7.01 15.44
N GLY A 267 -20.34 6.47 14.30
CA GLY A 267 -20.50 5.03 14.10
C GLY A 267 -19.19 4.25 14.21
N TYR A 268 -18.08 4.89 13.86
CA TYR A 268 -16.76 4.26 13.74
C TYR A 268 -15.84 4.46 14.94
N GLY A 269 -16.24 5.25 15.95
CA GLY A 269 -15.36 5.51 17.08
C GLY A 269 -15.69 6.78 17.84
N VAL A 270 -14.83 7.11 18.80
CA VAL A 270 -14.85 8.34 19.59
C VAL A 270 -13.54 9.08 19.38
N VAL A 271 -13.60 10.39 19.20
CA VAL A 271 -12.44 11.26 19.03
C VAL A 271 -12.22 12.04 20.32
N TYR A 272 -11.00 11.98 20.86
CA TYR A 272 -10.59 12.63 22.10
C TYR A 272 -9.53 13.71 21.82
N LYS A 273 -9.61 14.83 22.52
CA LYS A 273 -8.54 15.81 22.63
C LYS A 273 -7.43 15.25 23.51
N GLY A 274 -6.20 15.31 23.02
CA GLY A 274 -4.99 14.97 23.78
C GLY A 274 -3.99 16.11 23.80
N CYS A 275 -3.09 16.10 24.78
CA CYS A 275 -1.93 16.99 24.86
C CYS A 275 -0.68 16.15 25.06
N LEU A 276 0.24 16.19 24.10
CA LEU A 276 1.52 15.48 24.18
C LEU A 276 2.49 16.18 25.15
N PRO A 277 3.56 15.48 25.62
CA PRO A 277 4.52 16.06 26.56
C PRO A 277 5.20 17.35 26.09
N ASN A 278 5.35 17.52 24.78
CA ASN A 278 5.87 18.72 24.13
C ASN A 278 4.83 19.86 24.01
N LYS A 279 3.67 19.75 24.67
CA LYS A 279 2.52 20.67 24.62
C LYS A 279 1.80 20.75 23.26
N THR A 280 2.06 19.83 22.34
CA THR A 280 1.29 19.73 21.09
C THR A 280 -0.09 19.14 21.37
N PHE A 281 -1.14 19.85 20.97
CA PHE A 281 -2.51 19.33 21.01
C PHE A 281 -2.77 18.40 19.83
N ILE A 282 -3.41 17.27 20.10
CA ILE A 282 -3.73 16.23 19.12
C ILE A 282 -5.20 15.80 19.25
N ALA A 283 -5.75 15.26 18.16
CA ALA A 283 -7.03 14.55 18.16
C ALA A 283 -6.75 13.03 18.03
N VAL A 284 -7.26 12.24 18.98
CA VAL A 284 -7.06 10.79 19.06
C VAL A 284 -8.38 10.09 18.81
N LYS A 285 -8.52 9.45 17.66
CA LYS A 285 -9.70 8.67 17.26
C LYS A 285 -9.53 7.22 17.68
N ARG A 286 -10.35 6.76 18.62
CA ARG A 286 -10.40 5.37 19.10
C ARG A 286 -11.53 4.62 18.39
N LEU A 287 -11.20 3.55 17.68
CA LEU A 287 -12.17 2.77 16.92
C LEU A 287 -12.94 1.80 17.83
N LYS A 288 -14.22 1.54 17.49
CA LYS A 288 -15.17 0.81 18.36
C LYS A 288 -15.02 -0.72 18.38
N ASP A 289 -14.51 -1.35 17.31
CA ASP A 289 -14.42 -2.82 17.20
C ASP A 289 -13.16 -3.25 16.42
N PRO A 290 -12.15 -3.85 17.09
CA PRO A 290 -10.91 -4.31 16.46
C PRO A 290 -11.05 -5.61 15.65
N ASN A 291 -12.17 -6.34 15.73
CA ASN A 291 -12.20 -7.76 15.31
C ASN A 291 -12.60 -8.03 13.84
N PHE A 292 -13.09 -7.04 13.07
CA PHE A 292 -13.16 -7.21 11.60
C PHE A 292 -13.28 -5.88 10.83
N ASN A 293 -14.26 -5.04 11.18
CA ASN A 293 -14.50 -3.80 10.44
C ASN A 293 -13.55 -2.66 10.82
N GLY A 294 -13.14 -2.59 12.10
CA GLY A 294 -12.22 -1.54 12.57
C GLY A 294 -10.77 -1.77 12.13
N GLU A 295 -10.34 -3.01 11.89
CA GLU A 295 -9.02 -3.32 11.35
C GLU A 295 -8.90 -2.82 9.90
N VAL A 296 -9.85 -3.17 9.04
CA VAL A 296 -9.86 -2.72 7.64
C VAL A 296 -9.95 -1.21 7.54
N GLN A 297 -10.78 -0.57 8.39
CA GLN A 297 -10.88 0.89 8.43
C GLN A 297 -9.59 1.56 8.92
N PHE A 298 -8.95 0.98 9.94
CA PHE A 298 -7.68 1.45 10.45
C PHE A 298 -6.59 1.36 9.37
N GLN A 299 -6.48 0.21 8.70
CA GLN A 299 -5.54 0.00 7.60
C GLN A 299 -5.82 0.97 6.45
N THR A 300 -7.09 1.15 6.06
CA THR A 300 -7.46 2.09 5.00
C THR A 300 -7.10 3.53 5.36
N GLU A 301 -7.35 4.00 6.59
CA GLU A 301 -6.97 5.37 7.00
C GLU A 301 -5.45 5.51 7.10
N VAL A 302 -4.70 4.50 7.55
CA VAL A 302 -3.23 4.54 7.62
C VAL A 302 -2.59 4.48 6.22
N GLU A 303 -3.08 3.61 5.35
CA GLU A 303 -2.54 3.39 4.00
C GLU A 303 -2.98 4.47 3.01
N MET A 304 -4.26 4.88 3.02
CA MET A 304 -4.77 5.85 2.04
C MET A 304 -4.63 7.30 2.49
N ILE A 305 -4.95 7.62 3.76
CA ILE A 305 -4.85 9.00 4.27
C ILE A 305 -3.43 9.33 4.71
N GLY A 306 -2.66 8.34 5.18
CA GLY A 306 -1.24 8.50 5.45
C GLY A 306 -0.41 8.83 4.20
N LEU A 307 -0.85 8.37 3.02
CA LEU A 307 -0.20 8.63 1.73
C LEU A 307 -0.81 9.81 0.95
N ALA A 308 -1.96 10.34 1.39
CA ALA A 308 -2.63 11.46 0.73
C ALA A 308 -1.95 12.80 1.06
N LEU A 309 -0.98 13.18 0.23
CA LEU A 309 -0.29 14.48 0.34
C LEU A 309 -1.04 15.55 -0.48
N HIS A 310 -1.98 16.23 0.16
CA HIS A 310 -2.63 17.40 -0.42
C HIS A 310 -2.80 18.50 0.62
N ARG A 311 -2.49 19.75 0.24
CA ARG A 311 -2.51 20.94 1.12
C ARG A 311 -3.83 21.16 1.87
N ASN A 312 -4.94 20.64 1.34
CA ASN A 312 -6.28 20.79 1.94
C ASN A 312 -6.81 19.49 2.56
N LEU A 313 -6.02 18.41 2.59
CA LEU A 313 -6.37 17.19 3.29
C LEU A 313 -5.68 17.17 4.65
N LEU A 314 -6.42 16.75 5.68
CA LEU A 314 -5.85 16.58 7.01
C LEU A 314 -4.87 15.40 7.00
N SER A 315 -3.59 15.69 7.18
CA SER A 315 -2.56 14.66 7.30
C SER A 315 -2.73 13.89 8.61
N LEU A 316 -2.65 12.56 8.54
CA LEU A 316 -2.50 11.72 9.71
C LEU A 316 -1.14 12.05 10.38
N TYR A 317 -1.12 12.24 11.69
CA TYR A 317 0.11 12.53 12.45
C TYR A 317 0.77 11.24 12.96
N GLY A 318 -0.03 10.21 13.21
CA GLY A 318 0.47 8.91 13.65
C GLY A 318 -0.65 7.95 14.04
N PHE A 319 -0.24 6.81 14.60
CA PHE A 319 -1.18 5.77 15.00
C PHE A 319 -0.68 4.96 16.21
N CYS A 320 -1.59 4.24 16.85
CA CYS A 320 -1.29 3.24 17.85
C CYS A 320 -2.10 1.97 17.57
N MET A 321 -1.42 0.84 17.56
CA MET A 321 -1.99 -0.48 17.32
C MET A 321 -1.49 -1.44 18.39
N THR A 322 -2.42 -2.02 19.14
CA THR A 322 -2.21 -3.14 20.08
C THR A 322 -3.17 -4.27 19.69
N PRO A 323 -3.16 -5.47 20.30
CA PRO A 323 -4.15 -6.49 19.99
C PRO A 323 -5.60 -5.96 20.11
N ASP A 324 -5.90 -5.19 21.16
CA ASP A 324 -7.26 -4.76 21.49
C ASP A 324 -7.60 -3.33 21.05
N GLU A 325 -6.60 -2.52 20.67
CA GLU A 325 -6.80 -1.09 20.41
C GLU A 325 -6.33 -0.69 19.02
N ARG A 326 -7.13 0.16 18.37
CA ARG A 326 -6.81 0.84 17.12
C ARG A 326 -7.08 2.33 17.30
N LEU A 327 -6.03 3.13 17.22
CA LEU A 327 -6.04 4.54 17.52
C LEU A 327 -5.35 5.32 16.40
N LEU A 328 -6.03 6.33 15.88
CA LEU A 328 -5.49 7.24 14.87
C LEU A 328 -5.26 8.60 15.49
N VAL A 329 -4.13 9.22 15.18
CA VAL A 329 -3.69 10.49 15.76
C VAL A 329 -3.63 11.53 14.66
N TYR A 330 -4.39 12.60 14.82
CA TYR A 330 -4.45 13.73 13.91
C TYR A 330 -4.02 15.02 14.62
N PRO A 331 -3.58 16.06 13.87
CA PRO A 331 -3.49 17.42 14.40
C PRO A 331 -4.83 17.87 15.00
N TYR A 332 -4.77 18.53 16.15
CA TYR A 332 -5.97 19.13 16.74
C TYR A 332 -6.40 20.36 15.94
N MET A 333 -7.69 20.42 15.58
CA MET A 333 -8.28 21.55 14.87
C MET A 333 -9.03 22.46 15.85
N PRO A 334 -8.49 23.64 16.21
CA PRO A 334 -9.13 24.52 17.20
C PRO A 334 -10.40 25.21 16.68
N ASN A 335 -10.57 25.30 15.36
CA ASN A 335 -11.64 26.03 14.68
C ASN A 335 -12.89 25.20 14.36
N GLY A 336 -12.99 23.99 14.92
CA GLY A 336 -14.11 23.07 14.71
C GLY A 336 -13.98 22.26 13.41
N SER A 337 -15.03 21.50 13.08
CA SER A 337 -15.02 20.62 11.91
C SER A 337 -15.53 21.32 10.64
N VAL A 338 -15.18 20.78 9.46
CA VAL A 338 -15.80 21.21 8.18
C VAL A 338 -17.31 21.10 8.24
N ALA A 339 -17.79 20.00 8.84
CA ALA A 339 -19.21 19.75 9.01
C ALA A 339 -19.93 20.86 9.79
N ASP A 340 -19.31 21.41 10.84
CA ASP A 340 -19.91 22.48 11.63
C ASP A 340 -19.98 23.77 10.82
N ARG A 341 -18.89 24.14 10.12
CA ARG A 341 -18.87 25.35 9.27
C ARG A 341 -19.79 25.29 8.07
N LEU A 342 -19.98 24.10 7.49
CA LEU A 342 -20.94 23.90 6.40
C LEU A 342 -22.41 23.96 6.88
N ARG A 343 -22.67 23.74 8.17
CA ARG A 343 -24.04 23.63 8.73
C ARG A 343 -24.44 24.79 9.64
N ASP A 344 -23.53 25.68 10.03
CA ASP A 344 -23.77 26.66 11.07
C ASP A 344 -24.86 27.67 10.69
N ALA A 345 -26.07 27.40 11.17
CA ALA A 345 -27.15 28.34 11.34
C ALA A 345 -27.21 28.74 12.83
N GLY A 346 -26.41 29.73 13.22
CA GLY A 346 -26.66 30.53 14.40
C GLY A 346 -25.75 30.26 15.60
N ASN A 347 -24.70 31.08 15.71
CA ASN A 347 -24.51 31.91 16.89
C ASN A 347 -23.67 33.15 16.57
N GLY A 348 -24.36 34.20 16.12
CA GLY A 348 -24.06 35.59 16.47
C GLY A 348 -22.82 36.28 15.89
N GLN A 349 -21.72 35.60 15.58
CA GLN A 349 -20.53 36.25 15.03
C GLN A 349 -19.78 35.34 14.05
N ILE A 350 -19.94 35.69 12.76
CA ILE A 350 -19.16 35.37 11.54
C ILE A 350 -20.12 34.88 10.44
N LYS A 351 -20.23 35.67 9.37
CA LYS A 351 -21.15 35.53 8.22
C LYS A 351 -20.93 34.29 7.31
N ASN A 352 -20.23 33.24 7.77
CA ASN A 352 -19.67 32.21 6.88
C ASN A 352 -20.46 30.88 6.83
N GLY A 353 -21.65 30.80 7.41
CA GLY A 353 -22.49 29.59 7.46
C GLY A 353 -23.43 29.34 6.27
N MET A 354 -23.35 30.14 5.19
CA MET A 354 -24.31 30.06 4.07
C MET A 354 -23.80 29.30 2.85
N ILE A 355 -22.65 28.60 2.91
CA ILE A 355 -22.06 28.00 1.70
C ILE A 355 -22.98 26.98 1.04
N LEU A 356 -23.58 26.06 1.81
CA LEU A 356 -24.45 25.03 1.24
C LEU A 356 -25.78 25.62 0.76
N ASP A 357 -26.30 26.63 1.46
CA ASP A 357 -27.51 27.32 1.03
C ASP A 357 -27.27 28.14 -0.24
N TRP A 358 -26.13 28.83 -0.33
CA TRP A 358 -25.69 29.54 -1.53
C TRP A 358 -25.51 28.59 -2.72
N VAL A 359 -24.86 27.44 -2.51
CA VAL A 359 -24.71 26.41 -3.56
C VAL A 359 -26.09 25.86 -3.99
N ARG A 360 -27.02 25.63 -3.06
CA ARG A 360 -28.40 25.22 -3.40
C ARG A 360 -29.14 26.29 -4.20
N THR A 361 -28.97 27.57 -3.86
CA THR A 361 -29.54 28.70 -4.61
C THR A 361 -28.95 28.75 -6.02
N LEU A 362 -27.63 28.67 -6.17
CA LEU A 362 -26.97 28.65 -7.49
C LEU A 362 -27.40 27.45 -8.34
N HIS A 363 -27.55 26.27 -7.71
CA HIS A 363 -28.07 25.08 -8.38
C HIS A 363 -29.51 25.27 -8.87
N GLY A 364 -30.39 25.85 -8.04
CA GLY A 364 -31.77 26.17 -8.42
C GLY A 364 -31.88 27.23 -9.51
N GLU A 365 -30.97 28.21 -9.51
CA GLU A 365 -30.88 29.27 -10.53
C GLU A 365 -30.15 28.85 -11.82
N LYS A 366 -29.58 27.64 -11.86
CA LYS A 366 -28.68 27.15 -12.93
C LYS A 366 -27.49 28.07 -13.19
N ARG A 367 -26.88 28.58 -12.12
CA ARG A 367 -25.72 29.49 -12.13
C ARG A 367 -24.48 28.88 -11.47
N LEU A 368 -24.25 27.59 -11.71
CA LEU A 368 -23.16 26.83 -11.08
C LEU A 368 -21.78 27.26 -11.58
N GLU A 369 -21.68 27.89 -12.75
CA GLU A 369 -20.44 28.43 -13.31
C GLU A 369 -19.74 29.44 -12.38
N VAL A 370 -20.49 30.06 -11.46
CA VAL A 370 -19.93 30.96 -10.42
C VAL A 370 -19.04 30.21 -9.43
N LEU A 371 -19.22 28.89 -9.28
CA LEU A 371 -18.41 28.03 -8.42
C LEU A 371 -17.12 27.55 -9.10
N VAL A 372 -17.02 27.69 -10.42
CA VAL A 372 -15.89 27.19 -11.20
C VAL A 372 -14.69 28.10 -11.01
N ASP A 373 -13.51 27.50 -10.89
CA ASP A 373 -12.26 28.25 -10.82
C ASP A 373 -12.11 29.14 -12.07
N ARG A 374 -11.87 30.44 -11.85
CA ARG A 374 -11.70 31.42 -12.93
C ARG A 374 -10.51 31.09 -13.83
N GLU A 375 -9.51 30.37 -13.31
CA GLU A 375 -8.34 29.94 -14.08
C GLU A 375 -8.66 28.91 -15.16
N LEU A 376 -9.79 28.20 -15.04
CA LEU A 376 -10.25 27.26 -16.06
C LEU A 376 -10.73 27.99 -17.33
N LYS A 377 -10.98 29.31 -17.30
CA LYS A 377 -11.33 30.14 -18.47
C LYS A 377 -12.46 29.56 -19.34
N GLY A 378 -13.41 28.85 -18.75
CA GLY A 378 -14.51 28.20 -19.47
C GLY A 378 -14.19 26.80 -20.02
N CYS A 379 -13.00 26.27 -19.76
CA CYS A 379 -12.59 24.90 -20.11
C CYS A 379 -13.11 23.90 -19.06
N PHE A 380 -14.42 23.71 -19.02
CA PHE A 380 -15.08 22.72 -18.18
C PHE A 380 -16.39 22.26 -18.83
N ASP A 381 -16.82 21.04 -18.52
CA ASP A 381 -18.12 20.54 -18.95
C ASP A 381 -19.20 20.92 -17.92
N ALA A 382 -20.29 21.54 -18.39
CA ALA A 382 -21.37 22.00 -17.52
C ALA A 382 -22.19 20.84 -16.92
N SER A 383 -22.29 19.71 -17.61
CA SER A 383 -22.95 18.50 -17.09
C SER A 383 -22.11 17.82 -16.01
N GLU A 384 -20.79 17.77 -16.18
CA GLU A 384 -19.85 17.28 -15.16
C GLU A 384 -19.89 18.15 -13.91
N LEU A 385 -19.90 19.48 -14.07
CA LEU A 385 -20.06 20.43 -12.97
C LEU A 385 -21.37 20.20 -12.21
N GLU A 386 -22.49 20.08 -12.90
CA GLU A 386 -23.80 19.84 -12.29
C GLU A 386 -23.82 18.53 -11.48
N LYS A 387 -23.30 17.43 -12.07
CA LYS A 387 -23.19 16.12 -11.39
C LYS A 387 -22.28 16.18 -10.16
N ALA A 388 -21.15 16.88 -10.25
CA ALA A 388 -20.22 17.04 -9.14
C ALA A 388 -20.86 17.82 -7.97
N VAL A 389 -21.57 18.91 -8.28
CA VAL A 389 -22.29 19.72 -7.28
C VAL A 389 -23.44 18.92 -6.66
N GLU A 390 -24.21 18.18 -7.44
CA GLU A 390 -25.30 17.34 -6.93
C GLU A 390 -24.78 16.26 -5.98
N LEU A 391 -23.66 15.62 -6.33
CA LEU A 391 -22.99 14.65 -5.48
C LEU A 391 -22.51 15.28 -4.17
N ALA A 392 -21.87 16.44 -4.23
CA ALA A 392 -21.41 17.17 -3.05
C ALA A 392 -22.56 17.54 -2.10
N LEU A 393 -23.71 17.97 -2.65
CA LEU A 393 -24.92 18.26 -1.86
C LEU A 393 -25.49 17.02 -1.18
N LYS A 394 -25.43 15.85 -1.82
CA LYS A 394 -25.84 14.56 -1.22
C LYS A 394 -24.88 14.13 -0.10
N CYS A 395 -23.57 14.29 -0.31
CA CYS A 395 -22.55 13.95 0.68
C CYS A 395 -22.61 14.83 1.94
N THR A 396 -23.10 16.07 1.82
CA THR A 396 -23.12 17.06 2.93
C THR A 396 -24.42 17.05 3.75
N GLN A 397 -25.34 16.12 3.50
CA GLN A 397 -26.61 16.07 4.22
C GLN A 397 -26.45 15.93 5.75
N SER A 398 -27.31 16.61 6.51
CA SER A 398 -27.23 16.65 7.97
C SER A 398 -27.37 15.27 8.60
N HIS A 399 -28.26 14.45 8.07
CA HIS A 399 -28.51 13.10 8.56
C HIS A 399 -27.55 12.09 7.90
N PRO A 400 -26.68 11.43 8.70
CA PRO A 400 -25.90 10.27 8.32
C PRO A 400 -26.52 9.31 7.29
N ASN A 401 -27.74 8.88 7.53
CA ASN A 401 -28.37 7.78 6.79
C ASN A 401 -28.87 8.19 5.40
N LEU A 402 -28.88 9.49 5.11
CA LEU A 402 -29.30 10.03 3.83
C LEU A 402 -28.10 10.30 2.91
N ARG A 403 -26.87 10.24 3.45
CA ARG A 403 -25.64 10.36 2.65
C ARG A 403 -25.40 9.07 1.85
N PRO A 404 -24.93 9.16 0.61
CA PRO A 404 -24.59 7.99 -0.20
C PRO A 404 -23.44 7.22 0.44
N LYS A 405 -23.33 5.94 0.10
CA LYS A 405 -22.15 5.13 0.47
C LYS A 405 -20.96 5.56 -0.39
N MET A 406 -19.73 5.49 0.12
CA MET A 406 -18.53 5.75 -0.68
C MET A 406 -18.50 5.00 -2.02
N SER A 407 -18.99 3.75 -2.08
CA SER A 407 -19.07 2.99 -3.34
C SER A 407 -20.01 3.59 -4.38
N GLU A 408 -21.04 4.32 -3.96
CA GLU A 408 -21.95 5.06 -4.84
C GLU A 408 -21.30 6.39 -5.26
N VAL A 409 -20.59 7.05 -4.34
CA VAL A 409 -19.80 8.27 -4.63
C VAL A 409 -18.75 7.99 -5.70
N MET A 410 -17.96 6.92 -5.53
CA MET A 410 -16.93 6.52 -6.48
C MET A 410 -17.50 6.23 -7.87
N LYS A 411 -18.64 5.52 -7.97
CA LYS A 411 -19.30 5.28 -9.26
C LYS A 411 -19.70 6.57 -9.98
N VAL A 412 -20.20 7.57 -9.24
CA VAL A 412 -20.57 8.86 -9.83
C VAL A 412 -19.31 9.61 -10.30
N LEU A 413 -18.24 9.62 -9.49
CA LEU A 413 -16.97 10.26 -9.84
C LEU A 413 -16.29 9.59 -11.05
N GLU A 414 -16.26 8.26 -11.10
CA GLU A 414 -15.77 7.49 -12.25
C GLU A 414 -16.58 7.79 -13.52
N GLY A 415 -17.90 7.94 -13.39
CA GLY A 415 -18.78 8.30 -14.50
C GLY A 415 -18.57 9.74 -15.01
N ILE A 416 -18.21 10.67 -14.14
CA ILE A 416 -17.83 12.04 -14.52
C ILE A 416 -16.52 12.00 -15.32
N VAL A 417 -15.49 11.30 -14.81
CA VAL A 417 -14.19 11.22 -15.50
C VAL A 417 -14.28 10.43 -16.83
N GLY A 418 -15.07 9.35 -16.88
CA GLY A 418 -15.17 8.50 -18.06
C GLY A 418 -15.90 9.10 -19.26
N GLN A 419 -16.73 10.12 -19.07
CA GLN A 419 -17.44 10.80 -20.17
C GLN A 419 -16.52 11.72 -20.98
N SER A 420 -15.56 12.38 -20.32
CA SER A 420 -14.54 13.21 -20.99
C SER A 420 -13.66 12.42 -21.99
N ALA A 421 -13.48 11.11 -21.81
CA ALA A 421 -12.61 10.29 -22.66
C ALA A 421 -13.31 9.73 -23.94
N MET A 422 -14.64 9.75 -24.01
CA MET A 422 -15.37 9.19 -25.17
C MET A 422 -15.62 10.21 -26.29
N GLU A 423 -15.62 11.51 -25.98
CA GLU A 423 -15.92 12.57 -26.96
C GLU A 423 -14.70 13.05 -27.78
N GLU A 424 -13.46 12.77 -27.36
CA GLU A 424 -12.25 13.07 -28.15
C GLU A 424 -12.05 12.17 -29.39
N SER A 425 -12.87 11.13 -29.57
CA SER A 425 -12.67 10.16 -30.66
C SER A 425 -13.40 10.47 -31.98
N GLN A 426 -14.25 11.50 -32.05
CA GLN A 426 -15.02 11.80 -33.25
C GLN A 426 -15.13 13.30 -33.54
N GLY A 427 -14.08 13.89 -34.14
CA GLY A 427 -14.23 15.17 -34.83
C GLY A 427 -12.96 16.02 -34.92
N ALA A 428 -11.97 15.62 -35.72
CA ALA A 428 -10.98 16.57 -36.24
C ALA A 428 -11.45 17.09 -37.62
N PRO A 429 -11.21 18.38 -37.94
CA PRO A 429 -10.01 18.63 -38.73
C PRO A 429 -9.17 19.85 -38.28
N ASN A 430 -7.87 19.71 -38.56
CA ASN A 430 -6.73 20.62 -38.48
C ASN A 430 -7.03 22.14 -38.47
N ILE A 431 -6.48 22.84 -37.46
CA ILE A 431 -5.68 24.09 -37.60
C ILE A 431 -4.66 24.13 -36.46
N SER A 432 -3.44 24.52 -36.83
CA SER A 432 -2.23 24.75 -36.05
C SER A 432 -2.38 25.71 -34.86
N GLU A 433 -1.53 25.51 -33.84
CA GLU A 433 -1.29 26.34 -32.65
C GLU A 433 -2.34 26.31 -31.53
N VAL A 434 -2.17 25.38 -30.58
CA VAL A 434 -2.51 25.65 -29.18
C VAL A 434 -1.25 25.43 -28.35
N ARG A 435 -0.69 26.55 -27.85
CA ARG A 435 0.40 26.58 -26.89
C ARG A 435 0.08 25.67 -25.71
N ALA A 436 0.98 24.73 -25.43
CA ALA A 436 1.08 24.08 -24.14
C ALA A 436 1.23 25.16 -23.06
N TYR A 437 0.18 25.37 -22.25
CA TYR A 437 0.30 26.16 -21.04
C TYR A 437 1.07 25.33 -20.01
N SER A 438 2.36 25.61 -19.92
CA SER A 438 3.22 25.25 -18.80
C SER A 438 2.63 25.84 -17.51
N PHE A 439 2.20 24.98 -16.58
CA PHE A 439 1.92 25.40 -15.20
C PHE A 439 3.25 25.87 -14.58
N SER A 440 3.47 27.17 -14.59
CA SER A 440 4.64 27.81 -13.98
C SER A 440 4.55 27.64 -12.46
N ARG A 441 5.49 26.88 -11.89
CA ARG A 441 5.81 26.85 -10.46
C ARG A 441 6.34 28.23 -10.06
N HIS A 442 5.50 29.17 -9.65
CA HIS A 442 5.89 30.32 -8.83
C HIS A 442 4.62 30.89 -8.17
N TYR A 443 4.42 30.59 -6.88
CA TYR A 443 3.50 31.36 -6.04
C TYR A 443 4.13 31.52 -4.67
N SER A 444 5.13 32.39 -4.62
CA SER A 444 5.56 33.06 -3.40
C SER A 444 5.17 34.53 -3.54
N ASP A 445 4.40 34.97 -2.55
CA ASP A 445 4.23 36.34 -2.07
C ASP A 445 3.21 37.32 -2.74
N VAL A 446 2.36 37.86 -1.85
CA VAL A 446 1.58 39.14 -1.86
C VAL A 446 0.11 39.15 -2.37
N HIS A 447 -0.77 39.09 -1.36
CA HIS A 447 -2.01 39.84 -1.01
C HIS A 447 -3.17 40.19 -1.98
N GLU A 448 -4.38 39.93 -1.43
CA GLU A 448 -5.68 40.64 -1.52
C GLU A 448 -6.39 40.71 -2.88
N GLU A 449 -7.69 40.45 -3.06
CA GLU A 449 -8.87 40.42 -2.19
C GLU A 449 -10.00 39.67 -2.97
N SER A 450 -10.40 38.46 -2.54
CA SER A 450 -11.79 37.93 -2.55
C SER A 450 -11.82 36.55 -1.88
N SER A 451 -11.73 36.65 -0.55
CA SER A 451 -12.10 35.73 0.53
C SER A 451 -12.93 34.50 0.20
N ILE A 452 -12.29 33.32 0.14
CA ILE A 452 -12.59 32.19 1.04
C ILE A 452 -11.25 31.51 1.37
N ILE A 453 -10.52 32.03 2.35
CA ILE A 453 -9.39 31.31 2.93
C ILE A 453 -9.99 30.25 3.86
N ILE A 454 -10.13 29.03 3.35
CA ILE A 454 -10.43 27.86 4.18
C ILE A 454 -9.11 27.46 4.85
N GLU A 455 -8.92 27.89 6.10
CA GLU A 455 -7.85 27.35 6.94
C GLU A 455 -8.00 25.82 7.06
N ALA A 456 -6.91 25.10 7.31
CA ALA A 456 -6.93 23.65 7.44
C ALA A 456 -8.01 23.19 8.43
N MET A 457 -8.89 22.28 7.99
CA MET A 457 -10.08 21.85 8.73
C MET A 457 -10.14 20.33 8.81
N GLU A 458 -10.75 19.80 9.88
CA GLU A 458 -10.90 18.37 10.06
C GLU A 458 -11.87 17.80 9.02
N LEU A 459 -11.32 17.05 8.06
CA LEU A 459 -12.10 16.11 7.29
C LEU A 459 -12.56 15.03 8.25
N SER A 460 -13.81 15.12 8.70
CA SER A 460 -14.44 13.99 9.38
C SER A 460 -14.23 12.77 8.48
N GLY A 461 -13.53 11.75 8.99
CA GLY A 461 -13.06 10.60 8.22
C GLY A 461 -14.14 9.94 7.33
N PRO A 462 -13.71 9.05 6.42
CA PRO A 462 -14.50 8.63 5.27
C PRO A 462 -15.91 8.14 5.67
N ARG A 463 -16.90 8.69 4.98
CA ARG A 463 -18.18 8.04 4.67
C ARG A 463 -18.28 7.86 3.18
#